data_AF-A0A8H6LCS5-F1
#
_entry.id   AF-A0A8H6LCS5-F1
#
_cell.length_a   1.000
_cell.length_b   1.000
_cell.length_c   1.000
_cell.angle_alpha   90.00
_cell.angle_beta   90.00
_cell.angle_gamma   90.00
#
_symmetry.space_group_name_H-M   'P 1'
#
loop_
_entity.id
_entity.type
_entity.pdbx_description
1 polymer ?
#
loop_
_entity_poly.entity_id
_entity_poly.type
_entity_poly.pdbx_seq_one_letter_code
_entity_poly.pdbx_strand_id
1 'polypeptide(L)'
;MDNRDFEHIELDDGRLVCSSHGLVICGRCCVDYSFMDKGSENSDDEPYQPANVSSHLELPQNNPFNDLDFSLRKGTGTVLPTVFVPPSSAPPHTLFPAGTSRQAIPKVTRFIHRDDPKTLLIYTDGACLNNGQEDPRAGWAFVFRPRKPHATTYISGRLENKGPFGDDHSQTSNRAELRAVIGALRFRYWNGEGFTRLVFATDSEYVVKGATAWVSGWLRKGWKTSSGDQAKNRDLWEALLGEMEQLNAHGMKIQFWRIPREWNSEADRLAKEAAQGANNDEFTEPLGVLC
;
A
#
# COMPACT_ATOMS: atom_id res chain seq x y z
N MET A 1 -8.11 -16.89 23.34
CA MET A 1 -8.20 -17.70 22.11
C MET A 1 -9.59 -17.46 21.58
N ASP A 2 -9.75 -16.43 20.76
CA ASP A 2 -11.06 -16.14 20.17
C ASP A 2 -11.01 -16.70 18.75
N ASN A 3 -11.79 -17.75 18.52
CA ASN A 3 -11.86 -18.44 17.25
C ASN A 3 -12.66 -17.53 16.32
N ARG A 4 -11.98 -16.57 15.68
CA ARG A 4 -12.56 -15.75 14.60
C ARG A 4 -12.69 -16.64 13.37
N ASP A 5 -13.69 -17.53 13.39
CA ASP A 5 -14.19 -18.20 12.20
C ASP A 5 -14.83 -17.10 11.34
N PHE A 6 -14.01 -16.39 10.57
CA PHE A 6 -14.51 -15.48 9.55
C PHE A 6 -15.19 -16.35 8.49
N GLU A 7 -16.52 -16.39 8.54
CA GLU A 7 -17.33 -17.02 7.50
C GLU A 7 -16.95 -16.38 6.15
N HIS A 8 -16.75 -17.23 5.15
CA HIS A 8 -16.58 -16.81 3.77
C HIS A 8 -17.90 -17.06 3.04
N ILE A 9 -18.14 -16.25 2.02
CA ILE A 9 -19.21 -16.52 1.05
C ILE A 9 -18.51 -17.03 -0.22
N GLU A 10 -18.97 -18.16 -0.74
CA GLU A 10 -18.59 -18.62 -2.08
C GLU A 10 -19.54 -17.98 -3.09
N LEU A 11 -18.99 -17.27 -4.07
CA LEU A 11 -19.74 -16.66 -5.17
C LEU A 11 -20.07 -17.71 -6.24
N ASP A 12 -21.01 -17.39 -7.13
CA ASP A 12 -21.45 -18.28 -8.22
C ASP A 12 -20.30 -18.70 -9.16
N ASP A 13 -19.22 -17.91 -9.22
CA ASP A 13 -18.01 -18.20 -10.01
C ASP A 13 -16.93 -18.99 -9.24
N GLY A 14 -17.23 -19.44 -8.02
CA GLY A 14 -16.34 -20.23 -7.16
C GLY A 14 -15.32 -19.40 -6.37
N ARG A 15 -15.31 -18.06 -6.51
CA ARG A 15 -14.44 -17.20 -5.69
C ARG A 15 -14.96 -17.10 -4.27
N LEU A 16 -14.04 -17.06 -3.31
CA LEU A 16 -14.35 -16.84 -1.90
C LEU A 16 -14.20 -15.36 -1.53
N VAL A 17 -15.17 -14.82 -0.80
CA VAL A 17 -15.15 -13.43 -0.30
C VAL A 17 -15.41 -13.36 1.20
N CYS A 18 -14.95 -12.28 1.83
CA CYS A 18 -15.26 -11.97 3.22
C CYS A 18 -16.77 -11.83 3.43
N SER A 19 -17.38 -12.61 4.33
CA SER A 19 -18.83 -12.51 4.60
C SER A 19 -19.31 -11.13 5.03
N SER A 20 -18.46 -10.35 5.70
CA SER A 20 -18.84 -9.03 6.22
C SER A 20 -18.77 -7.91 5.17
N HIS A 21 -17.99 -8.08 4.10
CA HIS A 21 -17.69 -6.98 3.17
C HIS A 21 -17.72 -7.39 1.69
N GLY A 22 -17.89 -8.67 1.36
CA GLY A 22 -17.95 -9.14 -0.02
C GLY A 22 -16.63 -9.04 -0.81
N LEU A 23 -15.49 -8.78 -0.16
CA LEU A 23 -14.19 -8.63 -0.82
C LEU A 23 -13.37 -9.92 -0.78
N VAL A 24 -12.73 -10.31 -1.90
CA VAL A 24 -11.76 -11.42 -1.95
C VAL A 24 -10.53 -11.09 -1.10
N ILE A 25 -10.05 -9.84 -1.19
CA ILE A 25 -9.06 -9.27 -0.26
C ILE A 25 -9.78 -8.22 0.58
N CYS A 26 -10.05 -8.54 1.84
CA CYS A 26 -10.63 -7.61 2.79
C CYS A 26 -9.55 -7.17 3.79
N GLY A 27 -8.96 -6.02 3.52
CA GLY A 27 -8.06 -5.30 4.40
C GLY A 27 -8.66 -4.88 5.74
N ARG A 28 -10.00 -4.73 5.86
CA ARG A 28 -10.68 -4.51 7.16
C ARG A 28 -10.66 -5.74 8.06
N CYS A 29 -11.18 -6.86 7.56
CA CYS A 29 -11.20 -8.13 8.31
C CYS A 29 -9.85 -8.86 8.30
N CYS A 30 -8.86 -8.32 7.58
CA CYS A 30 -7.55 -8.92 7.35
C CYS A 30 -7.63 -10.31 6.69
N VAL A 31 -8.68 -10.55 5.90
CA VAL A 31 -8.86 -11.79 5.15
C VAL A 31 -8.45 -11.63 3.70
N ASP A 32 -7.93 -12.71 3.14
CA ASP A 32 -7.35 -12.73 1.81
C ASP A 32 -7.60 -14.12 1.23
N TYR A 33 -8.62 -14.22 0.40
CA TYR A 33 -8.98 -15.46 -0.26
C TYR A 33 -8.42 -15.56 -1.68
N SER A 34 -7.61 -14.59 -2.12
CA SER A 34 -7.13 -14.54 -3.51
C SER A 34 -6.32 -15.79 -3.88
N PHE A 35 -5.81 -16.52 -2.89
CA PHE A 35 -4.99 -17.72 -3.09
C PHE A 35 -5.78 -19.03 -3.00
N MET A 36 -7.08 -18.97 -2.68
CA MET A 36 -7.98 -20.12 -2.68
C MET A 36 -8.73 -20.25 -4.01
N ASP A 37 -8.54 -19.30 -4.92
CA ASP A 37 -9.12 -19.33 -6.26
C ASP A 37 -8.52 -20.51 -7.04
N LYS A 38 -9.34 -21.53 -7.30
CA LYS A 38 -8.99 -22.70 -8.10
C LYS A 38 -9.35 -22.48 -9.59
N GLY A 39 -9.72 -21.25 -9.97
CA GLY A 39 -10.18 -20.88 -11.29
C GLY A 39 -9.09 -20.83 -12.36
N SER A 40 -9.01 -21.93 -13.12
CA SER A 40 -8.37 -22.10 -14.42
C SER A 40 -6.83 -22.23 -14.49
N GLU A 41 -6.39 -23.36 -15.05
CA GLU A 41 -5.01 -23.66 -15.45
C GLU A 41 -4.54 -22.83 -16.67
N ASN A 42 -5.14 -21.67 -16.94
CA ASN A 42 -4.84 -20.86 -18.11
C ASN A 42 -4.40 -19.44 -17.74
N SER A 43 -3.14 -19.17 -18.11
CA SER A 43 -2.41 -17.90 -18.22
C SER A 43 -2.16 -17.08 -16.95
N ASP A 44 -0.87 -16.99 -16.66
CA ASP A 44 -0.22 -16.01 -15.80
C ASP A 44 -0.63 -14.56 -16.11
N ASP A 45 -0.66 -13.73 -15.06
CA ASP A 45 -0.54 -12.26 -15.09
C ASP A 45 -1.79 -11.37 -15.33
N GLU A 46 -3.03 -11.86 -15.21
CA GLU A 46 -4.22 -10.96 -15.19
C GLU A 46 -4.31 -10.13 -13.88
N PRO A 47 -4.49 -8.79 -13.95
CA PRO A 47 -4.68 -7.94 -12.78
C PRO A 47 -5.92 -8.36 -11.98
N TYR A 48 -5.81 -8.42 -10.65
CA TYR A 48 -6.93 -8.73 -9.76
C TYR A 48 -8.13 -7.81 -10.05
N GLN A 49 -9.23 -8.40 -10.55
CA GLN A 49 -10.51 -7.73 -10.74
C GLN A 49 -11.38 -7.96 -9.49
N PRO A 50 -11.89 -6.90 -8.82
CA PRO A 50 -12.78 -7.08 -7.69
C PRO A 50 -14.03 -7.86 -8.13
N ALA A 51 -14.51 -8.76 -7.28
CA ALA A 51 -15.77 -9.43 -7.52
C ALA A 51 -16.90 -8.40 -7.49
N ASN A 52 -17.67 -8.30 -8.57
CA ASN A 52 -18.87 -7.49 -8.61
C ASN A 52 -19.93 -8.26 -7.83
N VAL A 53 -20.03 -8.01 -6.52
CA VAL A 53 -21.04 -8.66 -5.68
C VAL A 53 -22.38 -8.07 -6.11
N SER A 54 -23.10 -8.81 -6.96
CA SER A 54 -24.48 -8.50 -7.31
C SER A 54 -25.27 -8.21 -6.03
N SER A 55 -26.13 -7.20 -6.09
CA SER A 55 -26.87 -6.54 -5.00
C SER A 55 -27.84 -7.43 -4.19
N HIS A 56 -27.58 -8.73 -4.06
CA HIS A 56 -28.51 -9.73 -3.54
C HIS A 56 -28.02 -10.53 -2.32
N LEU A 57 -26.89 -10.16 -1.70
CA LEU A 57 -26.48 -10.70 -0.41
C LEU A 57 -26.57 -9.61 0.67
N GLU A 58 -27.53 -9.75 1.59
CA GLU A 58 -27.63 -8.90 2.77
C GLU A 58 -26.44 -9.20 3.69
N LEU A 59 -25.47 -8.29 3.73
CA LEU A 59 -24.30 -8.40 4.60
C LEU A 59 -24.70 -8.24 6.09
N PRO A 60 -24.08 -8.97 7.04
CA PRO A 60 -24.35 -8.82 8.46
C PRO A 60 -24.04 -7.40 8.96
N GLN A 61 -25.00 -6.75 9.63
CA GLN A 61 -24.90 -5.32 10.00
C GLN A 61 -24.02 -5.02 11.23
N ASN A 62 -23.71 -6.02 12.06
CA ASN A 62 -22.95 -5.84 13.30
C ASN A 62 -21.49 -6.26 13.12
N ASN A 63 -20.62 -5.31 12.78
CA ASN A 63 -19.18 -5.54 12.64
C ASN A 63 -18.37 -4.64 13.59
N PRO A 64 -17.53 -5.18 14.50
CA PRO A 64 -16.66 -4.39 15.38
C PRO A 64 -15.63 -3.50 14.64
N PHE A 65 -15.48 -3.67 13.33
CA PHE A 65 -14.62 -2.83 12.48
C PHE A 65 -15.36 -1.64 11.84
N ASN A 66 -16.66 -1.47 12.05
CA ASN A 66 -17.43 -0.34 11.52
C ASN A 66 -17.06 1.01 12.16
N ASP A 67 -16.48 1.00 13.36
CA ASP A 67 -16.11 2.22 14.10
C ASP A 67 -14.72 2.77 13.73
N LEU A 68 -13.99 2.11 12.82
CA LEU A 68 -12.69 2.60 12.35
C LEU A 68 -12.91 3.67 11.26
N ASP A 69 -12.65 4.94 11.62
CA ASP A 69 -12.71 6.05 10.69
C ASP A 69 -11.48 6.05 9.75
N PHE A 70 -11.65 5.43 8.58
CA PHE A 70 -10.66 5.38 7.51
C PHE A 70 -10.68 6.61 6.57
N SER A 71 -11.36 7.70 6.94
CA SER A 71 -11.33 8.92 6.13
C SER A 71 -9.90 9.43 5.96
N LEU A 72 -9.60 9.90 4.75
CA LEU A 72 -8.29 10.47 4.45
C LEU A 72 -8.15 11.84 5.12
N ARG A 73 -7.03 12.08 5.81
CA ARG A 73 -6.81 13.28 6.61
C ARG A 73 -5.51 13.98 6.24
N LYS A 74 -5.48 15.30 6.45
CA LYS A 74 -4.25 16.09 6.39
C LYS A 74 -3.50 15.94 7.71
N GLY A 75 -2.38 15.24 7.69
CA GLY A 75 -1.53 15.05 8.86
C GLY A 75 -0.80 16.32 9.26
N THR A 76 -0.52 16.41 10.55
CA THR A 76 0.14 17.58 11.15
C THR A 76 1.66 17.47 11.19
N GLY A 77 2.19 16.25 11.01
CA GLY A 77 3.60 15.94 11.15
C GLY A 77 4.08 15.82 12.60
N THR A 78 3.15 15.53 13.52
CA THR A 78 3.48 15.22 14.93
C THR A 78 4.17 13.87 15.07
N VAL A 79 3.88 12.95 14.14
CA VAL A 79 4.54 11.67 14.00
C VAL A 79 5.33 11.68 12.71
N LEU A 80 6.63 11.39 12.79
CA LEU A 80 7.51 11.26 11.64
C LEU A 80 8.11 9.86 11.58
N PRO A 81 8.26 9.30 10.37
CA PRO A 81 8.88 8.00 10.17
C PRO A 81 10.40 8.11 10.35
N THR A 82 11.05 6.96 10.54
CA THR A 82 12.51 6.89 10.70
C THR A 82 13.18 6.18 9.52
N VAL A 83 14.50 6.32 9.38
CA VAL A 83 15.26 5.51 8.42
C VAL A 83 15.45 4.11 9.01
N PHE A 84 15.20 3.07 8.22
CA PHE A 84 15.61 1.71 8.55
C PHE A 84 17.09 1.55 8.18
N VAL A 85 17.89 1.15 9.17
CA VAL A 85 19.33 0.90 8.98
C VAL A 85 19.55 -0.61 9.07
N PRO A 86 19.83 -1.30 7.94
CA PRO A 86 20.08 -2.73 7.98
C PRO A 86 21.39 -3.03 8.73
N PRO A 87 21.49 -4.17 9.44
CA PRO A 87 22.72 -4.56 10.16
C PRO A 87 23.88 -4.89 9.22
N SER A 88 23.64 -5.09 7.93
CA SER A 88 24.63 -5.34 6.90
C SER A 88 24.19 -4.75 5.56
N SER A 89 25.08 -4.70 4.58
CA SER A 89 24.78 -4.32 3.20
C SER A 89 24.05 -5.42 2.42
N ALA A 90 23.40 -6.36 3.11
CA ALA A 90 22.73 -7.48 2.48
C ALA A 90 21.39 -7.05 1.84
N PRO A 91 20.96 -7.73 0.77
CA PRO A 91 19.72 -7.40 0.08
C PRO A 91 18.50 -7.68 0.97
N PRO A 92 17.37 -6.95 0.79
CA PRO A 92 16.21 -7.06 1.66
C PRO A 92 15.68 -8.47 1.87
N HIS A 93 15.71 -9.33 0.85
CA HIS A 93 15.25 -10.72 0.96
C HIS A 93 16.02 -11.56 1.99
N THR A 94 17.24 -11.15 2.38
CA THR A 94 18.03 -11.84 3.42
C THR A 94 17.58 -11.48 4.83
N LEU A 95 17.13 -10.24 5.03
CA LEU A 95 16.61 -9.75 6.31
C LEU A 95 15.11 -10.00 6.45
N PHE A 96 14.39 -9.98 5.34
CA PHE A 96 12.95 -10.15 5.22
C PHE A 96 12.60 -11.31 4.28
N PRO A 97 12.95 -12.57 4.65
CA PRO A 97 12.57 -13.73 3.87
C PRO A 97 11.05 -13.93 3.84
N ALA A 98 10.61 -14.87 3.01
CA ALA A 98 9.23 -15.36 3.03
C ALA A 98 8.89 -15.95 4.42
N GLY A 99 7.96 -15.30 5.14
CA GLY A 99 7.48 -15.75 6.44
C GLY A 99 5.96 -15.80 6.48
N THR A 100 5.39 -16.74 7.25
CA THR A 100 3.94 -16.88 7.39
C THR A 100 3.41 -15.96 8.50
N SER A 101 2.50 -15.03 8.17
CA SER A 101 1.73 -14.32 9.18
C SER A 101 0.77 -15.30 9.85
N ARG A 102 0.95 -15.49 11.17
CA ARG A 102 0.15 -16.42 11.96
C ARG A 102 -1.17 -15.82 12.46
N GLN A 103 -1.32 -14.50 12.38
CA GLN A 103 -2.54 -13.79 12.81
C GLN A 103 -3.46 -13.42 11.64
N ALA A 104 -2.95 -13.44 10.40
CA ALA A 104 -3.79 -13.39 9.22
C ALA A 104 -4.64 -14.66 9.09
N ILE A 105 -5.91 -14.50 8.73
CA ILE A 105 -6.85 -15.59 8.49
C ILE A 105 -7.41 -15.40 7.08
N PRO A 106 -7.26 -16.37 6.17
CA PRO A 106 -6.36 -17.52 6.26
C PRO A 106 -4.86 -17.12 6.32
N LYS A 107 -3.98 -18.04 6.72
CA LYS A 107 -2.54 -17.76 6.87
C LYS A 107 -1.93 -17.34 5.52
N VAL A 108 -1.24 -16.19 5.50
CA VAL A 108 -0.58 -15.66 4.31
C VAL A 108 0.93 -15.54 4.48
N THR A 109 1.66 -15.71 3.39
CA THR A 109 3.09 -15.42 3.33
C THR A 109 3.32 -13.92 3.11
N ARG A 110 4.32 -13.36 3.80
CA ARG A 110 4.74 -11.94 3.75
C ARG A 110 6.27 -11.86 3.79
N PHE A 111 6.84 -10.69 3.54
CA PHE A 111 8.28 -10.43 3.75
C PHE A 111 8.52 -10.06 5.22
N ILE A 112 8.75 -11.07 6.06
CA ILE A 112 8.80 -10.88 7.53
C ILE A 112 10.25 -10.81 7.98
N HIS A 113 10.58 -9.83 8.83
CA HIS A 113 11.93 -9.72 9.37
C HIS A 113 12.32 -10.99 10.14
N ARG A 114 13.47 -11.58 9.81
CA ARG A 114 13.90 -12.89 10.34
C ARG A 114 14.02 -12.92 11.86
N ASP A 115 14.43 -11.80 12.47
CA ASP A 115 14.67 -11.67 13.91
C ASP A 115 13.54 -10.90 14.63
N ASP A 116 12.54 -10.41 13.89
CA ASP A 116 11.39 -9.69 14.47
C ASP A 116 10.11 -9.98 13.66
N PRO A 117 9.32 -10.99 14.07
CA PRO A 117 8.16 -11.42 13.31
C PRO A 117 7.02 -10.38 13.25
N LYS A 118 7.12 -9.26 13.98
CA LYS A 118 6.17 -8.15 13.93
C LYS A 118 6.57 -7.04 12.96
N THR A 119 7.67 -7.21 12.23
CA THR A 119 8.14 -6.27 11.22
C THR A 119 7.93 -6.82 9.82
N LEU A 120 7.19 -6.07 9.00
CA LEU A 120 6.91 -6.36 7.60
C LEU A 120 7.70 -5.43 6.68
N LEU A 121 8.25 -5.97 5.59
CA LEU A 121 8.77 -5.21 4.46
C LEU A 121 7.72 -5.09 3.34
N ILE A 122 7.60 -3.90 2.76
CA ILE A 122 6.81 -3.64 1.55
C ILE A 122 7.71 -2.90 0.56
N TYR A 123 7.76 -3.36 -0.68
CA TYR A 123 8.44 -2.64 -1.76
C TYR A 123 7.49 -1.66 -2.42
N THR A 124 7.95 -0.47 -2.76
CA THR A 124 7.14 0.57 -3.41
C THR A 124 7.92 1.24 -4.53
N ASP A 125 7.24 1.61 -5.61
CA ASP A 125 7.85 2.33 -6.74
C ASP A 125 6.81 3.22 -7.46
N GLY A 126 7.30 4.29 -8.09
CA GLY A 126 6.52 5.21 -8.89
C GLY A 126 7.22 5.58 -10.20
N ALA A 127 6.62 5.17 -11.32
CA ALA A 127 7.14 5.46 -12.65
C ALA A 127 6.36 6.59 -13.31
N CYS A 128 7.03 7.35 -14.19
CA CYS A 128 6.37 8.30 -15.08
C CYS A 128 7.02 8.28 -16.47
N LEU A 129 6.25 7.86 -17.46
CA LEU A 129 6.58 7.99 -18.88
C LEU A 129 6.46 9.46 -19.26
N ASN A 130 7.41 9.97 -20.07
CA ASN A 130 7.47 11.39 -20.47
C ASN A 130 7.50 12.35 -19.26
N ASN A 131 8.16 11.96 -18.16
CA ASN A 131 8.24 12.78 -16.96
C ASN A 131 8.85 14.17 -17.25
N GLY A 132 8.11 15.24 -16.96
CA GLY A 132 8.51 16.62 -17.24
C GLY A 132 8.45 17.02 -18.72
N GLN A 133 7.88 16.17 -19.57
CA GLN A 133 7.64 16.40 -21.00
C GLN A 133 6.14 16.44 -21.30
N GLU A 134 5.76 16.55 -22.57
CA GLU A 134 4.37 16.49 -23.01
C GLU A 134 3.77 15.10 -22.78
N ASP A 135 2.48 15.05 -22.46
CA ASP A 135 1.72 13.84 -22.14
C ASP A 135 2.42 12.92 -21.11
N PRO A 136 2.68 13.42 -19.88
CA PRO A 136 3.26 12.60 -18.84
C PRO A 136 2.23 11.56 -18.35
N ARG A 137 2.65 10.31 -18.22
CA ARG A 137 1.80 9.21 -17.76
C ARG A 137 2.49 8.49 -16.63
N ALA A 138 1.95 8.58 -15.43
CA ALA A 138 2.54 7.98 -14.25
C ALA A 138 1.72 6.81 -13.71
N GLY A 139 2.39 5.88 -13.06
CA GLY A 139 1.82 4.70 -12.44
C GLY A 139 2.59 4.36 -11.17
N TRP A 140 1.90 3.76 -10.21
CA TRP A 140 2.42 3.43 -8.90
C TRP A 140 2.19 1.96 -8.61
N ALA A 141 3.07 1.35 -7.82
CA ALA A 141 2.92 -0.03 -7.41
C ALA A 141 3.55 -0.30 -6.05
N PHE A 142 3.02 -1.30 -5.35
CA PHE A 142 3.67 -1.86 -4.17
C PHE A 142 3.57 -3.39 -4.13
N VAL A 143 4.64 -4.04 -3.68
CA VAL A 143 4.74 -5.50 -3.54
C VAL A 143 4.80 -5.84 -2.07
N PHE A 144 3.82 -6.61 -1.61
CA PHE A 144 3.57 -6.81 -0.18
C PHE A 144 3.76 -8.26 0.30
N ARG A 145 4.06 -9.18 -0.64
CA ARG A 145 4.44 -10.55 -0.33
C ARG A 145 5.29 -11.18 -1.44
N PRO A 146 6.03 -12.26 -1.14
CA PRO A 146 6.75 -13.02 -2.16
C PRO A 146 5.80 -13.57 -3.22
N ARG A 147 6.30 -13.70 -4.47
CA ARG A 147 5.58 -14.33 -5.58
C ARG A 147 5.09 -15.72 -5.14
N LYS A 148 3.80 -15.96 -5.33
CA LYS A 148 3.16 -17.27 -5.13
C LYS A 148 2.18 -17.47 -6.28
N PRO A 149 2.20 -18.63 -6.95
CA PRO A 149 1.25 -18.93 -8.03
C PRO A 149 -0.19 -18.68 -7.57
N HIS A 150 -0.98 -18.06 -8.44
CA HIS A 150 -2.40 -17.77 -8.21
C HIS A 150 -2.70 -16.89 -6.98
N ALA A 151 -1.74 -16.08 -6.51
CA ALA A 151 -1.98 -15.14 -5.41
C ALA A 151 -1.60 -13.72 -5.82
N THR A 152 -2.48 -12.76 -5.52
CA THR A 152 -2.21 -11.32 -5.73
C THR A 152 -1.03 -10.89 -4.87
N THR A 153 0.13 -10.59 -5.44
CA THR A 153 1.35 -10.29 -4.65
C THR A 153 1.68 -8.80 -4.55
N TYR A 154 1.00 -8.00 -5.37
CA TYR A 154 1.18 -6.56 -5.50
C TYR A 154 -0.18 -5.89 -5.72
N ILE A 155 -0.21 -4.57 -5.55
CA ILE A 155 -1.25 -3.70 -6.10
C ILE A 155 -0.54 -2.63 -6.93
N SER A 156 -1.15 -2.27 -8.05
CA SER A 156 -0.65 -1.22 -8.94
C SER A 156 -1.81 -0.44 -9.54
N GLY A 157 -1.56 0.81 -9.90
CA GLY A 157 -2.57 1.68 -10.50
C GLY A 157 -1.97 2.81 -11.33
N ARG A 158 -2.75 3.30 -12.29
CA ARG A 158 -2.46 4.57 -12.95
C ARG A 158 -2.54 5.66 -11.90
N LEU A 159 -1.57 6.58 -11.90
CA LEU A 159 -1.61 7.74 -11.02
C LEU A 159 -2.79 8.63 -11.41
N GLU A 160 -3.57 9.02 -10.40
CA GLU A 160 -4.81 9.75 -10.55
C GLU A 160 -4.54 11.22 -10.91
N ASN A 161 -5.40 11.82 -11.75
CA ASN A 161 -5.27 13.24 -12.12
C ASN A 161 -5.60 14.17 -10.94
N LYS A 162 -6.51 13.74 -10.06
CA LYS A 162 -6.80 14.43 -8.81
C LYS A 162 -6.00 13.84 -7.66
N GLY A 163 -5.55 14.74 -6.79
CA GLY A 163 -4.90 14.40 -5.54
C GLY A 163 -5.88 13.86 -4.50
N PRO A 164 -5.36 13.43 -3.34
CA PRO A 164 -6.14 12.90 -2.22
C PRO A 164 -7.24 13.83 -1.70
N PHE A 165 -7.17 15.13 -2.00
CA PHE A 165 -8.12 16.14 -1.54
C PHE A 165 -8.90 16.80 -2.69
N GLY A 166 -8.92 16.17 -3.87
CA GLY A 166 -9.73 16.57 -5.02
C GLY A 166 -9.12 17.63 -5.94
N ASP A 167 -7.95 18.17 -5.60
CA ASP A 167 -7.23 19.15 -6.42
C ASP A 167 -6.59 18.48 -7.65
N ASP A 168 -6.60 19.16 -8.80
CA ASP A 168 -5.94 18.68 -10.03
C ASP A 168 -4.40 18.78 -9.93
N HIS A 169 -3.71 17.76 -10.41
CA HIS A 169 -2.25 17.72 -10.41
C HIS A 169 -1.66 17.09 -11.67
N SER A 170 -0.44 17.51 -12.01
CA SER A 170 0.31 16.89 -13.10
C SER A 170 0.85 15.51 -12.73
N GLN A 171 0.93 14.64 -13.72
CA GLN A 171 1.50 13.31 -13.61
C GLN A 171 3.02 13.41 -13.48
N THR A 172 3.60 12.93 -12.38
CA THR A 172 5.06 12.93 -12.17
C THR A 172 5.51 11.68 -11.42
N SER A 173 6.77 11.27 -11.62
CA SER A 173 7.32 10.12 -10.90
C SER A 173 7.28 10.35 -9.38
N ASN A 174 7.68 11.54 -8.89
CA ASN A 174 7.63 11.83 -7.45
C ASN A 174 6.22 11.72 -6.82
N ARG A 175 5.15 12.04 -7.57
CA ARG A 175 3.78 11.85 -7.09
C ARG A 175 3.42 10.36 -7.04
N ALA A 176 3.77 9.61 -8.09
CA ALA A 176 3.56 8.17 -8.12
C ALA A 176 4.30 7.44 -6.99
N GLU A 177 5.53 7.86 -6.68
CA GLU A 177 6.33 7.32 -5.58
C GLU A 177 5.64 7.51 -4.22
N LEU A 178 5.12 8.70 -3.94
CA LEU A 178 4.35 8.96 -2.71
C LEU A 178 3.03 8.18 -2.68
N ARG A 179 2.34 8.12 -3.82
CA ARG A 179 1.07 7.42 -3.97
C ARG A 179 1.21 5.92 -3.72
N ALA A 180 2.32 5.30 -4.13
CA ALA A 180 2.63 3.90 -3.86
C ALA A 180 2.69 3.61 -2.35
N VAL A 181 3.38 4.47 -1.58
CA VAL A 181 3.50 4.33 -0.12
C VAL A 181 2.14 4.54 0.56
N ILE A 182 1.40 5.58 0.19
CA ILE A 182 0.06 5.84 0.75
C ILE A 182 -0.87 4.67 0.43
N GLY A 183 -0.82 4.15 -0.80
CA GLY A 183 -1.58 2.99 -1.20
C GLY A 183 -1.25 1.77 -0.36
N ALA A 184 0.03 1.50 -0.11
CA ALA A 184 0.41 0.39 0.75
C ALA A 184 -0.04 0.55 2.21
N LEU A 185 -0.01 1.77 2.76
CA LEU A 185 -0.53 2.06 4.11
C LEU A 185 -2.04 1.82 4.21
N ARG A 186 -2.79 2.25 3.18
CA ARG A 186 -4.26 2.19 3.12
C ARG A 186 -4.82 0.88 2.57
N PHE A 187 -3.97 0.01 2.03
CA PHE A 187 -4.38 -1.27 1.43
C PHE A 187 -5.03 -2.22 2.44
N ARG A 188 -4.55 -2.23 3.69
CA ARG A 188 -5.11 -3.09 4.73
C ARG A 188 -4.74 -2.67 6.14
N TYR A 189 -5.51 -3.18 7.10
CA TYR A 189 -5.21 -3.05 8.52
C TYR A 189 -4.05 -3.98 8.93
N TRP A 190 -2.81 -3.56 8.64
CA TRP A 190 -1.60 -4.35 8.91
C TRP A 190 -1.44 -4.78 10.38
N ASN A 191 -1.91 -3.96 11.33
CA ASN A 191 -1.96 -4.32 12.75
C ASN A 191 -2.82 -5.55 13.02
N GLY A 192 -3.90 -5.76 12.25
CA GLY A 192 -4.77 -6.94 12.36
C GLY A 192 -4.10 -8.24 11.93
N GLU A 193 -3.02 -8.17 11.13
CA GLU A 193 -2.12 -9.29 10.85
C GLU A 193 -1.00 -9.46 11.88
N GLY A 194 -0.97 -8.65 12.94
CA GLY A 194 0.01 -8.73 14.02
C GLY A 194 1.29 -7.94 13.80
N PHE A 195 1.36 -7.13 12.74
CA PHE A 195 2.51 -6.26 12.49
C PHE A 195 2.42 -5.00 13.36
N THR A 196 3.55 -4.61 13.94
CA THR A 196 3.70 -3.34 14.68
C THR A 196 4.76 -2.44 14.06
N ARG A 197 5.38 -2.89 12.96
CA ARG A 197 6.34 -2.11 12.20
C ARG A 197 6.23 -2.43 10.71
N LEU A 198 6.17 -1.38 9.89
CA LEU A 198 6.32 -1.46 8.44
C LEU A 198 7.64 -0.81 8.02
N VAL A 199 8.37 -1.49 7.14
CA VAL A 199 9.56 -0.98 6.46
C VAL A 199 9.23 -0.86 4.98
N PHE A 200 9.27 0.36 4.45
CA PHE A 200 9.09 0.62 3.03
C PHE A 200 10.45 0.63 2.33
N ALA A 201 10.67 -0.33 1.44
CA ALA A 201 11.83 -0.36 0.56
C ALA A 201 11.52 0.33 -0.76
N THR A 202 12.33 1.33 -1.12
CA THR A 202 12.23 2.09 -2.36
C THR A 202 13.62 2.59 -2.76
N ASP A 203 13.87 2.78 -4.05
CA ASP A 203 15.09 3.45 -4.55
C ASP A 203 14.94 4.99 -4.59
N SER A 204 13.72 5.50 -4.35
CA SER A 204 13.40 6.93 -4.33
C SER A 204 14.01 7.66 -3.14
N GLU A 205 15.09 8.39 -3.40
CA GLU A 205 15.66 9.33 -2.43
C GLU A 205 14.65 10.41 -2.03
N TYR A 206 13.78 10.82 -2.96
CA TYR A 206 12.75 11.82 -2.71
C TYR A 206 11.78 11.37 -1.61
N VAL A 207 11.33 10.12 -1.64
CA VAL A 207 10.47 9.55 -0.59
C VAL A 207 11.25 9.42 0.72
N VAL A 208 12.42 8.78 0.70
CA VAL A 208 13.16 8.46 1.92
C VAL A 208 13.59 9.73 2.65
N LYS A 209 14.26 10.68 1.96
CA LYS A 209 14.70 11.94 2.58
C LYS A 209 13.54 12.89 2.82
N GLY A 210 12.52 12.90 1.96
CA GLY A 210 11.32 13.68 2.16
C GLY A 210 10.64 13.34 3.48
N ALA A 211 10.33 12.06 3.67
CA ALA A 211 9.62 11.55 4.84
C ALA A 211 10.45 11.66 6.14
N THR A 212 11.76 11.40 6.08
CA THR A 212 12.60 11.28 7.29
C THR A 212 13.40 12.54 7.64
N ALA A 213 13.50 13.52 6.74
CA ALA A 213 14.29 14.74 6.96
C ALA A 213 13.57 16.02 6.51
N TRP A 214 13.14 16.10 5.24
CA TRP A 214 12.73 17.38 4.65
C TRP A 214 11.38 17.88 5.16
N VAL A 215 10.38 17.00 5.32
CA VAL A 215 9.04 17.37 5.78
C VAL A 215 9.09 18.11 7.12
N SER A 216 9.94 17.69 8.06
CA SER A 216 10.15 18.39 9.33
C SER A 216 10.63 19.85 9.16
N GLY A 217 11.45 20.10 8.13
CA GLY A 217 11.93 21.43 7.76
C GLY A 217 10.84 22.23 7.08
N TRP A 218 10.09 21.62 6.17
CA TRP A 218 8.99 22.27 5.45
C TRP A 218 7.88 22.70 6.41
N LEU A 219 7.45 21.84 7.34
CA LEU A 219 6.44 22.16 8.34
C LEU A 219 6.83 23.38 9.18
N ARG A 220 8.08 23.41 9.69
CA ARG A 220 8.61 24.57 10.44
C ARG A 220 8.66 25.87 9.63
N LYS A 221 8.75 25.77 8.30
CA LYS A 221 8.81 26.91 7.37
C LYS A 221 7.49 27.18 6.66
N GLY A 222 6.38 26.60 7.11
CA GLY A 222 5.06 26.77 6.48
C GLY A 222 5.00 26.20 5.06
N TRP A 223 5.46 24.96 4.88
CA TRP A 223 5.57 24.23 3.62
C TRP A 223 6.52 24.85 2.59
N LYS A 224 7.61 25.47 3.05
CA LYS A 224 8.66 26.03 2.18
C LYS A 224 9.96 25.24 2.22
N THR A 225 10.61 25.13 1.06
CA THR A 225 11.94 24.52 0.91
C THR A 225 13.04 25.39 1.52
N SER A 226 14.29 24.92 1.48
CA SER A 226 15.45 25.75 1.86
C SER A 226 15.67 26.95 0.94
N SER A 227 15.24 26.88 -0.33
CA SER A 227 15.29 27.99 -1.28
C SER A 227 14.18 29.01 -1.09
N GLY A 228 13.17 28.71 -0.26
CA GLY A 228 12.01 29.59 -0.01
C GLY A 228 10.80 29.31 -0.90
N ASP A 229 10.95 28.43 -1.89
CA ASP A 229 9.85 27.97 -2.75
C ASP A 229 8.86 27.09 -1.98
N GLN A 230 7.64 26.96 -2.51
CA GLN A 230 6.68 26.00 -1.98
C GLN A 230 7.17 24.57 -2.19
N ALA A 231 7.08 23.74 -1.14
CA ALA A 231 7.35 22.32 -1.24
C ALA A 231 6.34 21.68 -2.21
N LYS A 232 6.84 20.93 -3.20
CA LYS A 232 6.01 20.22 -4.17
C LYS A 232 5.27 19.05 -3.50
N ASN A 233 4.14 18.66 -4.08
CA ASN A 233 3.36 17.48 -3.68
C ASN A 233 2.87 17.52 -2.22
N ARG A 234 2.60 18.74 -1.70
CA ARG A 234 2.14 18.97 -0.34
C ARG A 234 0.90 18.15 0.01
N ASP A 235 -0.04 18.03 -0.92
CA ASP A 235 -1.25 17.23 -0.79
C ASP A 235 -0.94 15.76 -0.42
N LEU A 236 -0.05 15.11 -1.15
CA LEU A 236 0.35 13.73 -0.87
C LEU A 236 1.19 13.62 0.40
N TRP A 237 2.03 14.60 0.71
CA TRP A 237 2.76 14.62 1.98
C TRP A 237 1.82 14.78 3.18
N GLU A 238 0.82 15.66 3.10
CA GLU A 238 -0.21 15.82 4.13
C GLU A 238 -1.00 14.52 4.31
N ALA A 239 -1.40 13.85 3.22
CA ALA A 239 -2.05 12.54 3.29
C ALA A 239 -1.15 11.48 3.95
N LEU A 240 0.11 11.37 3.52
CA LEU A 240 1.07 10.41 4.08
C LEU A 240 1.29 10.62 5.59
N LEU A 241 1.40 11.88 6.03
CA LEU A 241 1.50 12.21 7.46
C LEU A 241 0.24 11.82 8.22
N GLY A 242 -0.95 12.00 7.63
CA GLY A 242 -2.22 11.63 8.25
C GLY A 242 -2.29 10.13 8.52
N GLU A 243 -1.89 9.32 7.54
CA GLU A 243 -1.79 7.87 7.68
C GLU A 243 -0.80 7.47 8.77
N MET A 244 0.38 8.10 8.82
CA MET A 244 1.39 7.81 9.83
C MET A 244 0.90 8.11 11.24
N GLU A 245 0.21 9.24 11.44
CA GLU A 245 -0.39 9.63 12.72
C GLU A 245 -1.47 8.64 13.16
N GLN A 246 -2.37 8.26 12.24
CA GLN A 246 -3.43 7.30 12.50
C GLN A 246 -2.87 5.92 12.86
N LEU A 247 -1.90 5.42 12.10
CA LEU A 247 -1.28 4.12 12.34
C LEU A 247 -0.45 4.11 13.63
N ASN A 248 0.26 5.22 13.93
CA ASN A 248 1.00 5.34 15.18
C ASN A 248 0.09 5.35 16.41
N ALA A 249 -1.12 5.92 16.32
CA ALA A 249 -2.12 5.81 17.39
C ALA A 249 -2.50 4.35 17.70
N HIS A 250 -2.35 3.45 16.71
CA HIS A 250 -2.53 2.00 16.86
C HIS A 250 -1.21 1.24 17.10
N GLY A 251 -0.13 1.95 17.46
CA GLY A 251 1.17 1.35 17.79
C GLY A 251 2.00 0.87 16.60
N MET A 252 1.63 1.26 15.37
CA MET A 252 2.41 0.94 14.17
C MET A 252 3.57 1.93 13.97
N LYS A 253 4.79 1.41 13.81
CA LYS A 253 5.98 2.20 13.50
C LYS A 253 6.30 2.12 12.01
N ILE A 254 6.53 3.26 11.38
CA ILE A 254 6.89 3.34 9.96
C ILE A 254 8.37 3.67 9.79
N GLN A 255 9.05 2.91 8.94
CA GLN A 255 10.43 3.17 8.56
C GLN A 255 10.61 3.13 7.04
N PHE A 256 11.58 3.88 6.54
CA PHE A 256 11.97 3.90 5.13
C PHE A 256 13.38 3.34 4.94
N TRP A 257 13.53 2.45 3.98
CA TRP A 257 14.80 1.88 3.57
C TRP A 257 15.09 2.27 2.12
N ARG A 258 16.11 3.11 1.91
CA ARG A 258 16.64 3.35 0.57
C ARG A 258 17.41 2.13 0.09
N ILE A 259 16.94 1.50 -0.99
CA ILE A 259 17.59 0.34 -1.60
C ILE A 259 18.14 0.69 -2.99
N PRO A 260 19.16 -0.04 -3.49
CA PRO A 260 19.54 0.01 -4.90
C PRO A 260 18.38 -0.40 -5.82
N ARG A 261 18.31 0.21 -7.02
CA ARG A 261 17.22 -0.01 -7.98
C ARG A 261 17.09 -1.46 -8.43
N GLU A 262 18.22 -2.17 -8.55
CA GLU A 262 18.25 -3.58 -8.91
C GLU A 262 17.53 -4.49 -7.91
N TRP A 263 17.33 -4.03 -6.67
CA TRP A 263 16.57 -4.76 -5.65
C TRP A 263 15.08 -4.40 -5.65
N ASN A 264 14.66 -3.38 -6.40
CA ASN A 264 13.27 -2.91 -6.52
C ASN A 264 12.65 -3.22 -7.89
N SER A 265 13.26 -4.13 -8.67
CA SER A 265 12.93 -4.32 -10.09
C SER A 265 11.47 -4.71 -10.35
N GLU A 266 10.84 -5.45 -9.43
CA GLU A 266 9.45 -5.86 -9.59
C GLU A 266 8.47 -4.70 -9.39
N ALA A 267 8.67 -3.88 -8.36
CA ALA A 267 7.83 -2.71 -8.13
C ALA A 267 7.99 -1.68 -9.28
N ASP A 268 9.22 -1.47 -9.75
CA ASP A 268 9.53 -0.62 -10.92
C ASP A 268 8.82 -1.10 -12.20
N ARG A 269 8.88 -2.40 -12.48
CA ARG A 269 8.19 -3.01 -13.63
C ARG A 269 6.68 -2.77 -13.56
N LEU A 270 6.06 -3.08 -12.41
CA LEU A 270 4.63 -2.93 -12.19
C LEU A 270 4.16 -1.48 -12.27
N ALA A 271 4.94 -0.53 -11.74
CA ALA A 271 4.64 0.90 -11.82
C ALA A 271 4.68 1.40 -13.28
N LYS A 272 5.66 0.95 -14.07
CA LYS A 272 5.77 1.27 -15.51
C LYS A 272 4.65 0.66 -16.35
N GLU A 273 4.20 -0.54 -16.03
CA GLU A 273 3.04 -1.16 -16.67
C GLU A 273 1.77 -0.39 -16.35
N ALA A 274 1.56 -0.06 -15.06
CA ALA A 274 0.40 0.72 -14.64
C ALA A 274 0.35 2.13 -15.26
N ALA A 275 1.52 2.74 -15.53
CA ALA A 275 1.63 4.02 -16.22
C ALA A 275 1.07 3.99 -17.66
N GLN A 276 0.99 2.82 -18.29
CA GLN A 276 0.43 2.63 -19.64
C GLN A 276 -1.07 2.39 -19.65
N GLY A 277 -1.69 2.14 -18.48
CA GLY A 277 -3.11 1.90 -18.35
C GLY A 277 -3.99 3.11 -18.69
N ALA A 278 -5.30 2.92 -18.70
CA ALA A 278 -6.27 3.99 -18.94
C ALA A 278 -6.12 5.12 -17.90
N ASN A 279 -6.48 6.35 -18.30
CA ASN A 279 -6.49 7.48 -17.37
C ASN A 279 -7.44 7.19 -16.21
N ASN A 280 -7.03 7.62 -15.02
CA ASN A 280 -7.87 7.61 -13.83
C ASN A 280 -7.94 9.04 -13.30
N ASP A 281 -9.15 9.54 -13.11
CA ASP A 281 -9.35 10.93 -12.68
C ASP A 281 -9.41 11.05 -11.16
N GLU A 282 -10.12 10.13 -10.49
CA GLU A 282 -10.43 10.25 -9.07
C GLU A 282 -9.44 9.45 -8.22
N PHE A 283 -9.00 10.04 -7.10
CA PHE A 283 -8.19 9.35 -6.10
C PHE A 283 -9.03 8.22 -5.47
N THR A 284 -8.67 6.97 -5.76
CA THR A 284 -9.40 5.80 -5.29
C THR A 284 -8.59 4.99 -4.28
N GLU A 285 -9.29 4.34 -3.36
CA GLU A 285 -8.62 3.45 -2.41
C GLU A 285 -8.08 2.22 -3.13
N PRO A 286 -6.85 1.78 -2.80
CA PRO A 286 -6.38 0.46 -3.20
C PRO A 286 -7.34 -0.58 -2.61
N LEU A 287 -7.85 -1.47 -3.47
CA LEU A 287 -8.80 -2.53 -3.10
C LEU A 287 -8.38 -3.21 -1.80
N GLY A 288 -9.22 -3.17 -0.76
CA GLY A 288 -8.92 -3.80 0.53
C GLY A 288 -9.59 -3.16 1.74
N VAL A 289 -9.59 -1.84 1.90
CA VAL A 289 -10.13 -1.22 3.13
C VAL A 289 -11.50 -0.56 2.93
N LEU A 290 -11.86 -0.13 1.70
CA LEU A 290 -13.08 0.63 1.44
C LEU A 290 -13.65 0.40 0.02
N CYS A 291 -13.80 -0.85 -0.40
CA CYS A 291 -14.71 -1.19 -1.50
C CYS A 291 -15.95 -1.87 -0.95
#